data_AF-A0A7C1MJD4-F1
#
_entry.id   AF-A0A7C1MJD4-F1
#
_cell.length_a   1.000
_cell.length_b   1.000
_cell.length_c   1.000
_cell.angle_alpha   90.00
_cell.angle_beta   90.00
_cell.angle_gamma   90.00
#
_symmetry.space_group_name_H-M   'P 1'
#
loop_
_entity.id
_entity.type
_entity.pdbx_description
1 polymer ?
#
loop_
_entity_poly.entity_id
_entity_poly.type
_entity_poly.pdbx_seq_one_letter_code
_entity_poly.pdbx_strand_id
1 'polypeptide(L)'
;MGYTHYWYKQKEVELKKFKKIVDDFKKVLPEIIKVGVVLADGSGEGEPILNYNLVSLNGAIKCGHLKNEAISIPWPSKNAGGVAKFLEDAKKGNWFAGAEIEKRCCDGDCSYESFIFERIFNGKFLQKENGLYFDFCKTAFRPYDLAVITFLIIAKHHLGKGIKVSSDGEDCHWFDGKLLCQQFLGYGFEYKIGEKERTLEKDKKEKSNA
;
A
#
# COMPACT_ATOMS: atom_id res chain seq x y z
N MET A 1 6.97 13.05 -8.21
CA MET A 1 7.60 11.76 -8.56
C MET A 1 7.81 11.01 -7.27
N GLY A 2 7.49 9.72 -7.23
CA GLY A 2 7.63 8.90 -6.04
C GLY A 2 6.99 7.54 -6.26
N TYR A 3 7.39 6.56 -5.47
CA TYR A 3 6.79 5.22 -5.48
C TYR A 3 5.31 5.30 -5.07
N THR A 4 4.41 4.90 -5.97
CA THR A 4 2.95 5.11 -5.84
C THR A 4 2.18 3.81 -5.92
N HIS A 5 1.09 3.73 -5.15
CA HIS A 5 0.07 2.71 -5.27
C HIS A 5 -1.23 3.31 -5.75
N TYR A 6 -1.91 2.60 -6.64
CA TYR A 6 -3.15 3.01 -7.28
C TYR A 6 -4.20 1.95 -7.03
N TRP A 7 -5.45 2.37 -6.88
CA TRP A 7 -6.56 1.44 -6.86
C TRP A 7 -7.81 2.03 -7.49
N TYR A 8 -8.60 1.13 -8.06
CA TYR A 8 -9.96 1.41 -8.50
C TYR A 8 -10.90 0.57 -7.66
N LYS A 9 -11.84 1.19 -6.94
CA LYS A 9 -12.79 0.45 -6.09
C LYS A 9 -14.24 0.82 -6.36
N GLN A 10 -15.16 -0.08 -6.02
CA GLN A 10 -16.59 0.25 -6.03
C GLN A 10 -16.92 1.46 -5.15
N LYS A 11 -17.94 2.24 -5.52
CA LYS A 11 -18.33 3.47 -4.81
C LYS A 11 -18.58 3.20 -3.33
N GLU A 12 -19.36 2.18 -3.05
CA GLU A 12 -19.71 1.76 -1.69
C GLU A 12 -19.22 0.34 -1.46
N VAL A 13 -18.46 0.16 -0.39
CA VAL A 13 -18.13 -1.14 0.16
C VAL A 13 -19.20 -1.52 1.18
N GLU A 14 -19.79 -2.70 0.99
CA GLU A 14 -20.72 -3.30 1.96
C GLU A 14 -20.10 -3.27 3.36
N LEU A 15 -20.82 -2.76 4.36
CA LEU A 15 -20.32 -2.58 5.72
C LEU A 15 -19.71 -3.87 6.30
N LYS A 16 -20.30 -5.02 6.02
CA LYS A 16 -19.79 -6.33 6.47
C LYS A 16 -18.40 -6.63 5.89
N LYS A 17 -18.16 -6.32 4.62
CA LYS A 17 -16.84 -6.49 3.99
C LYS A 17 -15.85 -5.47 4.52
N PHE A 18 -16.27 -4.22 4.67
CA PHE A 18 -15.39 -3.17 5.20
C PHE A 18 -14.94 -3.46 6.64
N LYS A 19 -15.85 -3.95 7.50
CA LYS A 19 -15.51 -4.43 8.85
C LYS A 19 -14.44 -5.51 8.80
N LYS A 20 -14.60 -6.54 7.96
CA LYS A 20 -13.59 -7.59 7.81
C LYS A 20 -12.23 -7.04 7.38
N ILE A 21 -12.18 -6.11 6.43
CA ILE A 21 -10.94 -5.47 5.98
C ILE A 21 -10.25 -4.77 7.15
N VAL A 22 -10.99 -3.95 7.90
CA VAL A 22 -10.44 -3.20 9.04
C VAL A 22 -10.03 -4.12 10.18
N ASP A 23 -10.84 -5.13 10.50
CA ASP A 23 -10.57 -6.07 11.60
C ASP A 23 -9.34 -6.94 11.27
N ASP A 24 -9.19 -7.39 10.04
CA ASP A 24 -8.01 -8.13 9.61
C ASP A 24 -6.75 -7.25 9.58
N PHE A 25 -6.87 -6.01 9.11
CA PHE A 25 -5.75 -5.06 9.18
C PHE A 25 -5.30 -4.80 10.62
N LYS A 26 -6.25 -4.64 11.56
CA LYS A 26 -5.96 -4.48 12.99
C LYS A 26 -5.23 -5.68 13.60
N LYS A 27 -5.42 -6.91 13.09
CA LYS A 27 -4.67 -8.09 13.55
C LYS A 27 -3.20 -8.05 13.14
N VAL A 28 -2.91 -7.49 11.96
CA VAL A 28 -1.54 -7.42 11.41
C VAL A 28 -0.77 -6.19 11.93
N LEU A 29 -1.49 -5.12 12.27
CA LEU A 29 -0.93 -3.84 12.68
C LEU A 29 0.14 -3.92 13.79
N PRO A 30 0.01 -4.73 14.86
CA PRO A 30 1.04 -4.81 15.90
C PRO A 30 2.41 -5.26 15.37
N GLU A 31 2.43 -6.14 14.36
CA GLU A 31 3.69 -6.64 13.79
C GLU A 31 4.33 -5.64 12.84
N ILE A 32 3.53 -4.80 12.18
CA ILE A 32 4.01 -3.64 11.42
C ILE A 32 4.69 -2.64 12.36
N ILE A 33 4.08 -2.35 13.51
CA ILE A 33 4.66 -1.43 14.51
C ILE A 33 5.95 -2.02 15.10
N LYS A 34 5.97 -3.32 15.39
CA LYS A 34 7.12 -4.04 15.96
C LYS A 34 8.37 -4.00 15.09
N VAL A 35 8.23 -3.91 13.76
CA VAL A 35 9.36 -3.75 12.84
C VAL A 35 9.82 -2.30 12.68
N GLY A 36 9.29 -1.36 13.48
CA GLY A 36 9.75 0.03 13.55
C GLY A 36 8.95 1.01 12.69
N VAL A 37 7.77 0.62 12.19
CA VAL A 37 6.89 1.55 11.47
C VAL A 37 6.13 2.41 12.46
N VAL A 38 6.33 3.73 12.39
CA VAL A 38 5.58 4.72 13.16
C VAL A 38 4.48 5.30 12.27
N LEU A 39 3.23 4.98 12.61
CA LEU A 39 2.04 5.44 11.89
C LEU A 39 1.42 6.65 12.57
N ALA A 40 0.72 7.44 11.76
CA ALA A 40 -0.07 8.57 12.18
C ALA A 40 -1.38 8.60 11.37
N ASP A 41 -2.25 9.58 11.62
CA ASP A 41 -3.40 9.82 10.76
C ASP A 41 -2.98 10.31 9.36
N GLY A 42 -3.95 10.56 8.47
CA GLY A 42 -3.65 11.03 7.11
C GLY A 42 -2.79 12.29 7.06
N SER A 43 -2.84 13.17 8.06
CA SER A 43 -2.02 14.40 8.11
C SER A 43 -0.58 14.14 8.53
N GLY A 44 -0.24 12.94 9.01
CA GLY A 44 1.08 12.64 9.56
C GLY A 44 1.23 12.97 11.05
N GLU A 45 0.11 13.28 11.72
CA GLU A 45 0.04 13.59 13.15
C GLU A 45 -0.88 12.62 13.90
N GLY A 46 -0.75 12.56 15.22
CA GLY A 46 -1.62 11.75 16.08
C GLY A 46 -1.60 10.25 15.75
N GLU A 47 -2.75 9.60 15.93
CA GLU A 47 -2.94 8.16 15.74
C GLU A 47 -3.71 7.86 14.45
N PRO A 48 -3.45 6.74 13.77
CA PRO A 48 -4.18 6.36 12.56
C PRO A 48 -5.69 6.19 12.82
N ILE A 49 -6.51 6.66 11.90
CA ILE A 49 -7.97 6.52 11.97
C ILE A 49 -8.33 5.16 11.40
N LEU A 50 -8.75 4.21 12.25
CA LEU A 50 -9.13 2.85 11.86
C LEU A 50 -10.55 2.50 12.33
N ASN A 51 -11.55 3.06 11.65
CA ASN A 51 -12.96 2.82 11.95
C ASN A 51 -13.69 2.19 10.75
N TYR A 52 -14.98 1.87 10.92
CA TYR A 52 -15.76 1.15 9.91
C TYR A 52 -16.36 2.02 8.80
N ASN A 53 -15.99 3.30 8.75
CA ASN A 53 -16.34 4.22 7.68
C ASN A 53 -15.11 4.74 6.93
N LEU A 54 -13.97 4.84 7.60
CA LEU A 54 -12.75 5.44 7.10
C LEU A 54 -11.52 4.74 7.70
N VAL A 55 -10.57 4.43 6.82
CA VAL A 55 -9.18 4.18 7.16
C VAL A 55 -8.37 5.37 6.66
N SER A 56 -7.67 6.06 7.55
CA SER A 56 -6.78 7.17 7.21
C SER A 56 -5.46 7.00 7.95
N LEU A 57 -4.37 6.85 7.20
CA LEU A 57 -3.03 6.67 7.76
C LEU A 57 -1.96 7.36 6.93
N ASN A 58 -0.87 7.70 7.59
CA ASN A 58 0.38 8.20 7.01
C ASN A 58 1.54 7.73 7.89
N GLY A 59 2.78 8.00 7.50
CA GLY A 59 3.90 7.95 8.44
C GLY A 59 3.88 9.17 9.35
N ALA A 60 4.44 9.04 10.56
CA ALA A 60 4.52 10.17 11.48
C ALA A 60 5.55 11.21 11.00
N ILE A 61 5.18 12.50 11.01
CA ILE A 61 6.11 13.61 10.77
C ILE A 61 7.21 13.59 11.84
N LYS A 62 6.80 13.49 13.11
CA LYS A 62 7.69 13.37 14.27
C LYS A 62 8.05 11.91 14.54
N CYS A 63 8.65 11.24 13.56
CA CYS A 63 8.99 9.81 13.66
C CYS A 63 10.20 9.51 14.56
N GLY A 64 11.03 10.51 14.84
CA GLY A 64 12.24 10.36 15.66
C GLY A 64 13.47 9.83 14.91
N HIS A 65 13.34 9.42 13.63
CA HIS A 65 14.48 9.01 12.81
C HIS A 65 15.43 10.19 12.53
N LEU A 66 16.72 9.87 12.35
CA LEU A 66 17.72 10.87 12.02
C LEU A 66 17.45 11.49 10.65
N LYS A 67 17.65 12.81 10.55
CA LYS A 67 17.49 13.52 9.29
C LYS A 67 18.52 13.03 8.27
N ASN A 68 18.07 12.69 7.06
CA ASN A 68 18.95 12.26 5.97
C ASN A 68 18.45 12.80 4.62
N GLU A 69 18.94 13.98 4.24
CA GLU A 69 18.52 14.66 3.01
C GLU A 69 18.85 13.87 1.73
N ALA A 70 19.81 12.93 1.80
CA ALA A 70 20.11 12.05 0.69
C ALA A 70 18.95 11.11 0.34
N ILE A 71 17.96 10.93 1.23
CA ILE A 71 16.80 10.02 1.09
C ILE A 71 15.50 10.81 0.81
N SER A 72 15.59 12.09 0.43
CA SER A 72 14.40 12.94 0.18
C SER A 72 13.41 12.38 -0.87
N ILE A 73 13.92 11.77 -1.94
CA ILE A 73 13.12 11.13 -3.00
C ILE A 73 13.61 9.69 -3.21
N PRO A 74 13.24 8.75 -2.33
CA PRO A 74 13.67 7.37 -2.44
C PRO A 74 12.97 6.64 -3.59
N TRP A 75 13.70 5.71 -4.20
CA TRP A 75 13.16 4.70 -5.09
C TRP A 75 13.66 3.31 -4.68
N PRO A 76 12.79 2.29 -4.59
CA PRO A 76 13.24 0.95 -4.22
C PRO A 76 14.08 0.33 -5.35
N SER A 77 15.22 -0.24 -4.98
CA SER A 77 15.98 -1.13 -5.86
C SER A 77 15.18 -2.40 -6.18
N LYS A 78 15.59 -3.15 -7.19
CA LYS A 78 14.87 -4.34 -7.66
C LYS A 78 14.46 -5.34 -6.57
N ASN A 79 15.28 -5.53 -5.53
CA ASN A 79 15.03 -6.50 -4.46
C ASN A 79 14.74 -5.83 -3.11
N ALA A 80 14.33 -4.55 -3.13
CA ALA A 80 14.10 -3.81 -1.89
C ALA A 80 12.95 -4.42 -1.07
N GLY A 81 13.12 -4.45 0.24
CA GLY A 81 12.16 -5.03 1.19
C GLY A 81 12.54 -4.75 2.64
N GLY A 82 11.63 -5.06 3.56
CA GLY A 82 11.77 -4.77 4.98
C GLY A 82 11.72 -3.27 5.30
N VAL A 83 12.02 -2.96 6.55
CA VAL A 83 12.10 -1.61 7.12
C VAL A 83 13.51 -1.41 7.68
N ALA A 84 14.15 -0.31 7.34
CA ALA A 84 15.48 0.02 7.82
C ALA A 84 15.44 0.25 9.34
N LYS A 85 16.41 -0.29 10.06
CA LYS A 85 16.59 0.02 11.48
C LYS A 85 17.11 1.45 11.66
N PHE A 86 17.00 1.99 12.88
CA PHE A 86 17.29 3.40 13.21
C PHE A 86 18.61 3.98 12.66
N LEU A 87 19.68 3.18 12.57
CA LEU A 87 21.00 3.59 12.06
C LEU A 87 21.44 2.81 10.81
N GLU A 88 20.55 2.05 10.22
CA GLU A 88 20.87 1.23 9.06
C GLU A 88 20.88 2.10 7.80
N ASP A 89 22.02 2.12 7.10
CA ASP A 89 22.09 2.75 5.79
C ASP A 89 21.36 1.88 4.77
N ALA A 90 20.18 2.34 4.36
CA ALA A 90 19.37 1.69 3.35
C ALA A 90 19.73 2.12 1.92
N LYS A 91 20.62 3.12 1.75
CA LYS A 91 20.95 3.64 0.43
C LYS A 91 21.88 2.68 -0.32
N LYS A 92 21.45 2.26 -1.49
CA LYS A 92 22.23 1.42 -2.43
C LYS A 92 23.01 2.27 -3.43
N GLY A 93 22.39 3.36 -3.86
CA GLY A 93 22.88 4.14 -5.00
C GLY A 93 22.02 5.37 -5.23
N ASN A 94 22.00 5.83 -6.47
CA ASN A 94 21.17 6.95 -6.90
C ASN A 94 20.37 6.53 -8.15
N TRP A 95 19.17 7.06 -8.27
CA TRP A 95 18.39 7.04 -9.52
C TRP A 95 18.30 8.48 -10.05
N PHE A 96 17.67 8.70 -11.20
CA PHE A 96 17.73 9.99 -11.88
C PHE A 96 17.20 11.19 -11.07
N ALA A 97 16.45 10.94 -9.98
CA ALA A 97 15.83 11.98 -9.17
C ALA A 97 16.14 11.92 -7.67
N GLY A 98 16.96 10.98 -7.20
CA GLY A 98 17.23 10.83 -5.76
C GLY A 98 17.99 9.56 -5.41
N ALA A 99 17.76 9.03 -4.21
CA ALA A 99 18.40 7.80 -3.72
C ALA A 99 17.68 6.54 -4.18
N GLU A 100 18.46 5.55 -4.58
CA GLU A 100 17.98 4.17 -4.70
C GLU A 100 18.20 3.47 -3.34
N ILE A 101 17.18 2.79 -2.81
CA ILE A 101 17.20 2.20 -1.46
C ILE A 101 16.86 0.69 -1.46
N GLU A 102 17.40 -0.05 -0.50
CA GLU A 102 17.14 -1.50 -0.34
C GLU A 102 16.09 -1.82 0.72
N LYS A 103 15.77 -0.89 1.61
CA LYS A 103 14.79 -1.07 2.69
C LYS A 103 13.95 0.18 2.83
N ARG A 104 12.71 0.04 3.30
CA ARG A 104 11.86 1.21 3.57
C ARG A 104 12.50 2.10 4.63
N CYS A 105 12.70 3.36 4.30
CA CYS A 105 13.35 4.34 5.17
C CYS A 105 12.80 5.74 4.90
N CYS A 106 13.13 6.69 5.76
CA CYS A 106 12.78 8.09 5.59
C CYS A 106 14.00 9.00 5.77
N ASP A 107 13.79 10.28 5.49
CA ASP A 107 14.76 11.37 5.64
C ASP A 107 14.64 12.11 6.99
N GLY A 108 14.00 11.50 7.99
CA GLY A 108 13.65 12.11 9.28
C GLY A 108 12.17 12.48 9.42
N ASP A 109 11.41 12.38 8.34
CA ASP A 109 9.95 12.55 8.31
C ASP A 109 9.33 11.27 7.71
N CYS A 110 8.59 10.44 8.46
CA CYS A 110 8.02 9.22 7.86
C CYS A 110 6.81 9.52 6.95
N SER A 111 6.24 10.72 7.00
CA SER A 111 5.05 11.09 6.23
C SER A 111 5.38 11.32 4.74
N TYR A 112 4.36 11.19 3.88
CA TYR A 112 4.48 11.61 2.48
C TYR A 112 3.14 12.09 1.89
N GLU A 113 2.28 11.18 1.45
CA GLU A 113 0.88 11.48 1.10
C GLU A 113 -0.06 10.67 1.99
N SER A 114 -1.23 11.25 2.29
CA SER A 114 -2.27 10.58 3.08
C SER A 114 -2.81 9.36 2.36
N PHE A 115 -2.76 8.19 2.99
CA PHE A 115 -3.54 7.05 2.55
C PHE A 115 -4.95 7.15 3.12
N ILE A 116 -5.94 7.33 2.26
CA ILE A 116 -7.35 7.43 2.64
C ILE A 116 -8.12 6.32 1.93
N PHE A 117 -8.83 5.50 2.70
CA PHE A 117 -9.69 4.45 2.17
C PHE A 117 -11.07 4.52 2.83
N GLU A 118 -12.01 5.15 2.14
CA GLU A 118 -13.39 5.31 2.62
C GLU A 118 -14.27 4.11 2.26
N ARG A 119 -15.20 3.76 3.16
CA ARG A 119 -16.26 2.78 2.88
C ARG A 119 -17.18 3.26 1.75
N ILE A 120 -17.62 4.51 1.84
CA ILE A 120 -18.38 5.20 0.79
C ILE A 120 -17.45 6.26 0.21
N PHE A 121 -17.11 6.13 -1.07
CA PHE A 121 -16.24 7.05 -1.77
C PHE A 121 -16.91 8.43 -1.92
N ASN A 122 -16.26 9.46 -1.38
CA ASN A 122 -16.67 10.86 -1.47
C ASN A 122 -15.62 11.74 -2.18
N GLY A 123 -14.62 11.11 -2.81
CA GLY A 123 -13.49 11.80 -3.43
C GLY A 123 -13.91 12.78 -4.53
N LYS A 124 -13.13 13.87 -4.66
CA LYS A 124 -13.34 14.96 -5.64
C LYS A 124 -13.02 14.54 -7.08
N PHE A 125 -12.06 13.62 -7.26
CA PHE A 125 -11.60 13.19 -8.57
C PHE A 125 -12.39 11.95 -9.03
N LEU A 126 -13.38 12.18 -9.89
CA LEU A 126 -14.26 11.14 -10.41
C LEU A 126 -13.70 10.53 -11.71
N GLN A 127 -12.51 9.91 -11.66
CA GLN A 127 -12.11 9.06 -12.77
C GLN A 127 -12.73 7.67 -12.57
N LYS A 128 -13.82 7.43 -13.31
CA LYS A 128 -14.53 6.16 -13.29
C LYS A 128 -14.02 5.27 -14.42
N GLU A 129 -13.56 4.07 -14.10
CA GLU A 129 -13.22 3.06 -15.08
C GLU A 129 -14.01 1.78 -14.77
N ASN A 130 -14.80 1.28 -15.74
CA ASN A 130 -15.53 0.02 -15.59
C ASN A 130 -16.41 -0.07 -14.32
N GLY A 131 -16.98 1.05 -13.86
CA GLY A 131 -17.82 1.07 -12.64
C GLY A 131 -17.05 1.37 -11.34
N LEU A 132 -15.72 1.40 -11.38
CA LEU A 132 -14.85 1.60 -10.23
C LEU A 132 -14.29 3.03 -10.20
N TYR A 133 -14.02 3.54 -9.00
CA TYR A 133 -13.55 4.88 -8.70
C TYR A 133 -12.06 4.85 -8.38
N PHE A 134 -11.30 5.68 -9.08
CA PHE A 134 -9.86 5.81 -8.93
C PHE A 134 -9.46 6.54 -7.65
N ASP A 135 -8.38 6.07 -7.03
CA ASP A 135 -7.67 6.74 -5.97
C ASP A 135 -6.21 6.25 -5.94
N PHE A 136 -5.32 6.97 -5.25
CA PHE A 136 -3.90 6.63 -5.18
C PHE A 136 -3.24 7.20 -3.92
N CYS A 137 -2.06 6.68 -3.59
CA CYS A 137 -1.22 7.20 -2.53
C CYS A 137 0.24 7.04 -2.93
N LYS A 138 0.98 8.15 -3.00
CA LYS A 138 2.44 8.09 -3.07
C LYS A 138 2.97 7.83 -1.68
N THR A 139 3.75 6.77 -1.52
CA THR A 139 4.38 6.44 -0.23
C THR A 139 5.86 6.73 -0.23
N ALA A 140 6.44 6.90 -1.44
CA ALA A 140 7.88 7.05 -1.64
C ALA A 140 8.71 5.93 -0.99
N PHE A 141 8.11 4.74 -0.81
CA PHE A 141 8.72 3.60 -0.11
C PHE A 141 9.19 3.93 1.32
N ARG A 142 8.53 4.91 1.97
CA ARG A 142 8.74 5.25 3.39
C ARG A 142 8.20 4.13 4.30
N PRO A 143 8.57 4.07 5.59
CA PRO A 143 8.22 2.95 6.47
C PRO A 143 6.71 2.60 6.49
N TYR A 144 5.83 3.60 6.45
CA TYR A 144 4.38 3.40 6.45
C TYR A 144 3.84 2.73 5.16
N ASP A 145 4.63 2.69 4.09
CA ASP A 145 4.32 1.93 2.87
C ASP A 145 3.96 0.48 3.19
N LEU A 146 4.63 -0.13 4.18
CA LEU A 146 4.33 -1.49 4.62
C LEU A 146 2.87 -1.63 5.08
N ALA A 147 2.33 -0.63 5.77
CA ALA A 147 0.94 -0.60 6.18
C ALA A 147 0.00 -0.43 4.98
N VAL A 148 0.35 0.45 4.03
CA VAL A 148 -0.43 0.69 2.81
C VAL A 148 -0.54 -0.60 1.97
N ILE A 149 0.57 -1.25 1.65
CA ILE A 149 0.54 -2.47 0.83
C ILE A 149 -0.21 -3.61 1.53
N THR A 150 -0.03 -3.76 2.84
CA THR A 150 -0.72 -4.78 3.64
C THR A 150 -2.23 -4.54 3.60
N PHE A 151 -2.66 -3.29 3.80
CA PHE A 151 -4.07 -2.93 3.72
C PHE A 151 -4.67 -3.22 2.35
N LEU A 152 -3.96 -2.88 1.26
CA LEU A 152 -4.44 -3.09 -0.10
C LEU A 152 -4.54 -4.59 -0.46
N ILE A 153 -3.64 -5.44 0.04
CA ILE A 153 -3.74 -6.91 -0.09
C ILE A 153 -5.02 -7.41 0.59
N ILE A 154 -5.25 -7.00 1.84
CA ILE A 154 -6.46 -7.36 2.61
C ILE A 154 -7.72 -6.88 1.90
N ALA A 155 -7.71 -5.64 1.40
CA ALA A 155 -8.83 -5.09 0.63
C ALA A 155 -9.08 -5.90 -0.64
N LYS A 156 -8.05 -6.29 -1.41
CA LYS A 156 -8.21 -7.15 -2.59
C LYS A 156 -8.80 -8.51 -2.24
N HIS A 157 -8.36 -9.12 -1.15
CA HIS A 157 -8.90 -10.41 -0.69
C HIS A 157 -10.42 -10.33 -0.45
N HIS A 158 -10.89 -9.35 0.32
CA HIS A 158 -12.31 -9.25 0.70
C HIS A 158 -13.22 -8.70 -0.42
N LEU A 159 -12.68 -7.86 -1.31
CA LEU A 159 -13.47 -7.23 -2.37
C LEU A 159 -13.41 -7.98 -3.69
N GLY A 160 -12.39 -8.80 -3.92
CA GLY A 160 -12.19 -9.54 -5.18
C GLY A 160 -12.22 -8.59 -6.38
N LYS A 161 -13.21 -8.76 -7.26
CA LYS A 161 -13.41 -7.90 -8.45
C LYS A 161 -13.90 -6.49 -8.13
N GLY A 162 -14.35 -6.24 -6.90
CA GLY A 162 -14.78 -4.92 -6.43
C GLY A 162 -13.63 -3.93 -6.19
N ILE A 163 -12.38 -4.36 -6.35
CA ILE A 163 -11.19 -3.52 -6.34
C ILE A 163 -10.14 -4.02 -7.36
N LYS A 164 -9.47 -3.09 -8.03
CA LYS A 164 -8.25 -3.33 -8.80
C LYS A 164 -7.12 -2.54 -8.15
N VAL A 165 -5.94 -3.13 -8.03
CA VAL A 165 -4.78 -2.50 -7.39
C VAL A 165 -3.58 -2.62 -8.32
N SER A 166 -2.79 -1.56 -8.44
CA SER A 166 -1.55 -1.50 -9.19
C SER A 166 -0.52 -0.61 -8.47
N SER A 167 0.74 -0.68 -8.88
CA SER A 167 1.83 0.08 -8.27
C SER A 167 2.83 0.50 -9.35
N ASP A 168 3.60 1.56 -9.09
CA ASP A 168 4.81 1.86 -9.86
C ASP A 168 5.95 0.85 -9.55
N GLY A 169 5.78 0.04 -8.49
CA GLY A 169 6.71 -0.99 -8.06
C GLY A 169 6.51 -2.37 -8.66
N GLU A 170 7.42 -3.27 -8.29
CA GLU A 170 7.44 -4.67 -8.68
C GLU A 170 6.78 -5.56 -7.63
N ASP A 171 6.40 -6.79 -8.03
CA ASP A 171 5.74 -7.75 -7.14
C ASP A 171 6.57 -8.11 -5.89
N CYS A 172 7.91 -8.12 -6.02
CA CYS A 172 8.85 -8.38 -4.93
C CYS A 172 8.80 -7.29 -3.84
N HIS A 173 8.54 -6.03 -4.19
CA HIS A 173 8.45 -4.93 -3.22
C HIS A 173 7.27 -5.09 -2.26
N TRP A 174 6.28 -5.90 -2.64
CA TRP A 174 5.09 -6.19 -1.83
C TRP A 174 5.22 -7.46 -0.98
N PHE A 175 6.32 -8.19 -1.10
CA PHE A 175 6.49 -9.47 -0.42
C PHE A 175 6.32 -9.38 1.09
N ASP A 176 6.79 -8.32 1.73
CA ASP A 176 6.62 -8.13 3.18
C ASP A 176 5.15 -8.08 3.59
N GLY A 177 4.31 -7.34 2.84
CA GLY A 177 2.88 -7.28 3.08
C GLY A 177 2.18 -8.61 2.84
N LYS A 178 2.60 -9.34 1.80
CA LYS A 178 2.09 -10.70 1.50
C LYS A 178 2.43 -11.68 2.63
N LEU A 179 3.67 -11.62 3.12
CA LEU A 179 4.15 -12.44 4.22
C LEU A 179 3.36 -12.18 5.50
N LEU A 180 3.16 -10.91 5.86
CA LEU A 180 2.35 -10.53 7.00
C LEU A 180 0.91 -11.02 6.88
N CYS A 181 0.26 -10.80 5.74
CA CYS A 181 -1.09 -11.31 5.53
C CYS A 181 -1.12 -12.85 5.65
N GLN A 182 -0.17 -13.54 5.01
CA GLN A 182 -0.15 -15.00 5.01
C GLN A 182 0.02 -15.56 6.42
N GLN A 183 0.95 -15.00 7.19
CA GLN A 183 1.27 -15.45 8.54
C GLN A 183 0.11 -15.25 9.52
N PHE A 184 -0.57 -14.10 9.45
CA PHE A 184 -1.54 -13.70 10.47
C PHE A 184 -3.01 -13.89 10.07
N LEU A 185 -3.28 -14.00 8.77
CA LEU A 185 -4.64 -14.11 8.22
C LEU A 185 -4.86 -15.40 7.42
N GLY A 186 -3.79 -16.13 7.11
CA GLY A 186 -3.84 -17.39 6.35
C GLY A 186 -3.94 -17.22 4.83
N TYR A 187 -3.84 -15.98 4.32
CA TYR A 187 -3.88 -15.65 2.91
C TYR A 187 -2.94 -14.48 2.61
N GLY A 188 -2.41 -14.36 1.39
CA GLY A 188 -1.55 -13.24 0.99
C GLY A 188 -0.53 -13.60 -0.08
N PHE A 189 -0.02 -14.83 -0.09
CA PHE A 189 0.93 -15.29 -1.11
C PHE A 189 0.31 -15.46 -2.49
N GLU A 190 -1.01 -15.66 -2.58
CA GLU A 190 -1.74 -15.70 -3.83
C GLU A 190 -1.90 -14.32 -4.49
N TYR A 191 -1.71 -13.24 -3.72
CA TYR A 191 -1.81 -11.89 -4.26
C TYR A 191 -0.64 -11.59 -5.20
N LYS A 192 -0.95 -11.05 -6.37
CA LYS A 192 0.03 -10.58 -7.35
C LYS A 192 -0.32 -9.19 -7.84
N ILE A 193 0.69 -8.33 -7.90
CA ILE A 193 0.52 -7.00 -8.51
C ILE A 193 0.41 -7.15 -10.02
N GLY A 194 -0.49 -6.37 -10.62
CA GLY A 194 -0.48 -6.21 -12.08
C GLY A 194 -1.00 -7.41 -12.87
N GLU A 195 -1.56 -8.44 -12.23
CA GLU A 195 -2.33 -9.44 -12.96
C GLU A 195 -3.54 -8.75 -13.62
N LYS A 196 -3.47 -8.60 -14.95
CA LYS A 196 -4.65 -8.33 -15.77
C LYS A 196 -5.59 -9.51 -15.53
N GLU A 197 -6.71 -9.26 -14.84
CA GLU A 197 -7.77 -10.26 -14.66
C GLU A 197 -8.07 -10.85 -16.04
N ARG A 198 -7.79 -12.16 -16.24
CA ARG A 198 -8.18 -12.84 -17.48
C ARG A 198 -9.69 -12.80 -17.56
N THR A 199 -10.24 -11.98 -18.44
CA THR A 199 -11.65 -12.03 -18.75
C THR A 199 -11.95 -13.35 -19.47
N LEU A 200 -12.90 -14.12 -18.94
CA LEU A 200 -13.46 -15.33 -19.56
C LEU A 200 -14.05 -15.10 -20.98
N GLU A 201 -14.06 -13.85 -21.44
CA GLU A 201 -14.45 -13.47 -22.79
C GLU A 201 -13.38 -13.75 -23.85
N LYS A 202 -12.10 -13.86 -23.47
CA LYS A 202 -11.02 -14.21 -24.42
C LYS A 202 -11.03 -15.69 -24.80
N ASP A 203 -11.44 -16.58 -23.90
CA ASP A 203 -11.52 -18.02 -24.18
C ASP A 203 -12.72 -18.40 -25.09
N LYS A 204 -13.72 -17.51 -25.22
CA LYS A 204 -14.83 -17.72 -26.17
C LYS A 204 -14.48 -17.36 -27.60
N LYS A 205 -13.53 -16.44 -27.84
CA LYS A 205 -13.07 -16.08 -29.19
C LYS A 205 -12.05 -17.06 -29.77
N GLU A 206 -11.29 -17.76 -28.93
CA GLU A 206 -10.37 -18.80 -29.39
C GLU A 206 -11.07 -20.15 -29.67
N LYS A 207 -12.21 -20.42 -29.03
CA LYS A 207 -13.01 -21.64 -29.32
C LYS A 207 -14.06 -21.48 -30.43
N SER A 208 -14.28 -20.27 -30.95
CA SER A 208 -15.18 -20.03 -32.09
C SER A 208 -14.45 -19.97 -33.44
N ASN A 209 -13.11 -20.04 -33.43
CA ASN A 209 -12.26 -20.04 -34.62
C ASN A 209 -11.48 -21.36 -34.78
N ALA A 210 -11.89 -22.43 -34.08
CA ALA A 210 -11.38 -23.79 -34.23
C ALA A 210 -12.48 -24.70 -34.80
#